data_AF-A0A507DAQ0-F1
#
_entry.id   AF-A0A507DAQ0-F1
#
_cell.length_a   1.000
_cell.length_b   1.000
_cell.length_c   1.000
_cell.angle_alpha   90.00
_cell.angle_beta   90.00
_cell.angle_gamma   90.00
#
_symmetry.space_group_name_H-M   'P 1'
#
loop_
_entity.id
_entity.type
_entity.pdbx_description
1 polymer ?
#
loop_
_entity_poly.entity_id
_entity_poly.type
_entity_poly.pdbx_seq_one_letter_code
_entity_poly.pdbx_strand_id
1 'polypeptide(L)'
;MHGNNISGPLPAEIWVLTNLRTLQLARNQLTGEIPDIFAGLVALEELDLSQNSFIGTIPASIASLVNLTQLQLDLSHNWFTGEIPEAYGTLQNLRFLYLSHNQLTGEIPPSILMLPKLQFLHFNNNNGLFATLRQDVDARLTMIQWQSAKFDSPGENKSEELE
;
A
#
# COMPACT_ATOMS: atom_id res chain seq x y z
N MET A 1 9.41 -11.64 7.23
CA MET A 1 10.21 -12.71 6.60
C MET A 1 10.28 -12.37 5.12
N HIS A 2 11.40 -11.85 4.63
CA HIS A 2 11.52 -11.40 3.24
C HIS A 2 12.34 -12.42 2.44
N GLY A 3 11.93 -12.75 1.21
CA GLY A 3 12.81 -13.48 0.28
C GLY A 3 13.02 -14.97 0.57
N ASN A 4 11.96 -15.77 0.76
CA ASN A 4 12.08 -17.18 1.17
C ASN A 4 11.47 -18.21 0.19
N ASN A 5 11.17 -17.82 -1.06
CA ASN A 5 10.52 -18.70 -2.05
C ASN A 5 9.22 -19.36 -1.54
N ILE A 6 8.52 -18.74 -0.58
CA ILE A 6 7.25 -19.27 -0.07
C ILE A 6 6.23 -19.18 -1.20
N SER A 7 5.56 -20.29 -1.50
CA SER A 7 4.62 -20.40 -2.63
C SER A 7 3.23 -20.81 -2.18
N GLY A 8 2.23 -20.50 -3.01
CA GLY A 8 0.83 -20.86 -2.78
C GLY A 8 0.05 -19.76 -2.06
N PRO A 9 -1.24 -19.99 -1.75
CA PRO A 9 -2.08 -19.00 -1.10
C PRO A 9 -1.70 -18.80 0.36
N LEU A 10 -2.04 -17.62 0.89
CA LEU A 10 -1.92 -17.36 2.32
C LEU A 10 -2.92 -18.24 3.09
N PRO A 11 -2.46 -18.95 4.14
CA PRO A 11 -3.35 -19.71 5.01
C PRO A 11 -4.35 -18.79 5.70
N ALA A 12 -5.61 -19.21 5.79
CA ALA A 12 -6.71 -18.39 6.32
C ALA A 12 -6.48 -17.99 7.79
N GLU A 13 -5.68 -18.77 8.50
CA GLU A 13 -5.31 -18.61 9.89
C GLU A 13 -4.53 -17.32 10.16
N ILE A 14 -3.85 -16.74 9.15
CA ILE A 14 -3.13 -15.47 9.31
C ILE A 14 -4.11 -14.32 9.61
N TRP A 15 -5.31 -14.37 9.04
CA TRP A 15 -6.30 -13.29 9.11
C TRP A 15 -7.01 -13.20 10.46
N VAL A 16 -6.85 -14.20 11.33
CA VAL A 16 -7.42 -14.22 12.69
C VAL A 16 -6.40 -13.91 13.78
N LEU A 17 -5.16 -13.55 13.42
CA LEU A 17 -4.09 -13.21 14.36
C LEU A 17 -4.27 -11.78 14.90
N THR A 18 -5.17 -11.61 15.87
CA THR A 18 -5.56 -10.29 16.42
C THR A 18 -4.43 -9.48 17.06
N ASN A 19 -3.34 -10.14 17.47
CA ASN A 19 -2.15 -9.51 18.06
C ASN A 19 -1.03 -9.23 17.03
N LEU A 20 -1.24 -9.57 15.76
CA LEU A 20 -0.25 -9.36 14.72
C LEU A 20 -0.03 -7.86 14.51
N ARG A 21 1.21 -7.40 14.67
CA ARG A 21 1.60 -5.99 14.44
C ARG A 21 2.26 -5.76 13.10
N THR A 22 2.99 -6.74 12.61
CA THR A 22 3.74 -6.61 11.36
C THR A 22 3.56 -7.89 10.56
N LEU A 23 3.06 -7.75 9.33
CA LEU A 23 2.97 -8.83 8.37
C LEU A 23 3.82 -8.46 7.15
N GLN A 24 5.06 -8.93 7.16
CA GLN A 24 6.05 -8.70 6.11
C GLN A 24 6.33 -10.01 5.37
N LEU A 25 5.76 -10.13 4.17
CA LEU A 25 5.85 -11.31 3.30
C LEU A 25 6.37 -10.96 1.90
N ALA A 26 7.07 -9.83 1.78
CA ALA A 26 7.58 -9.38 0.50
C ALA A 26 8.55 -10.38 -0.13
N ARG A 27 8.64 -10.32 -1.47
CA ARG A 27 9.60 -11.10 -2.27
C ARG A 27 9.42 -12.60 -2.08
N ASN A 28 8.21 -13.09 -2.29
CA ASN A 28 7.90 -14.52 -2.29
C ASN A 28 7.17 -14.89 -3.59
N GLN A 29 6.63 -16.11 -3.65
CA GLN A 29 5.86 -16.64 -4.78
C GLN A 29 4.41 -16.90 -4.32
N LEU A 30 3.91 -16.08 -3.40
CA LEU A 30 2.56 -16.24 -2.85
C LEU A 30 1.52 -15.90 -3.93
N THR A 31 0.46 -16.68 -3.98
CA THR A 31 -0.58 -16.60 -5.02
C THR A 31 -1.97 -16.50 -4.42
N GLY A 32 -3.00 -16.46 -5.27
CA GLY A 32 -4.40 -16.45 -4.85
C GLY A 32 -4.90 -15.06 -4.49
N GLU A 33 -6.16 -15.01 -4.07
CA GLU A 33 -6.83 -13.79 -3.67
C GLU A 33 -6.61 -13.52 -2.18
N ILE A 34 -6.56 -12.24 -1.82
CA ILE A 34 -6.58 -11.84 -0.41
C ILE A 34 -8.05 -11.73 0.03
N PRO A 35 -8.48 -12.46 1.06
CA PRO A 35 -9.85 -12.42 1.51
C PRO A 35 -10.17 -11.09 2.19
N ASP A 36 -11.42 -10.64 2.06
CA ASP A 36 -11.87 -9.36 2.60
C ASP A 36 -12.21 -9.42 4.11
N ILE A 37 -11.21 -9.76 4.93
CA ILE A 37 -11.37 -10.07 6.36
C ILE A 37 -10.26 -9.45 7.25
N PHE A 38 -9.95 -8.17 7.08
CA PHE A 38 -8.95 -7.47 7.90
C PHE A 38 -9.47 -6.92 9.23
N ALA A 39 -10.79 -6.95 9.44
CA ALA A 39 -11.44 -6.37 10.63
C ALA A 39 -10.95 -6.94 11.96
N GLY A 40 -10.41 -8.17 11.97
CA GLY A 40 -9.84 -8.80 13.17
C GLY A 40 -8.41 -8.35 13.50
N LEU A 41 -7.67 -7.80 12.54
CA LEU A 41 -6.24 -7.49 12.67
C LEU A 41 -5.99 -6.11 13.27
N VAL A 42 -6.71 -5.77 14.33
CA VAL A 42 -6.76 -4.41 14.92
C VAL A 42 -5.42 -3.86 15.42
N ALA A 43 -4.42 -4.72 15.62
CA ALA A 43 -3.08 -4.35 16.06
C ALA A 43 -2.06 -4.18 14.92
N LEU A 44 -2.43 -4.46 13.66
CA LEU A 44 -1.51 -4.58 12.53
C LEU A 44 -0.97 -3.25 12.04
N GLU A 45 0.20 -2.81 12.46
CA GLU A 45 0.83 -1.54 12.06
C GLU A 45 1.43 -1.56 10.65
N GLU A 46 1.96 -2.69 10.18
CA GLU A 46 2.64 -2.77 8.89
C GLU A 46 2.19 -3.99 8.11
N LEU A 47 1.77 -3.77 6.86
CA LEU A 47 1.39 -4.80 5.91
C LEU A 47 2.18 -4.65 4.62
N ASP A 48 3.11 -5.57 4.39
CA ASP A 48 3.92 -5.64 3.19
C ASP A 48 3.74 -7.01 2.53
N LEU A 49 3.00 -7.02 1.44
CA LEU A 49 2.72 -8.17 0.59
C LEU A 49 3.38 -8.00 -0.80
N SER A 50 4.32 -7.06 -0.92
CA SER A 50 4.89 -6.66 -2.20
C SER A 50 5.71 -7.77 -2.87
N GLN A 51 5.89 -7.69 -4.19
CA GLN A 51 6.74 -8.64 -4.93
C GLN A 51 6.29 -10.10 -4.71
N ASN A 52 5.02 -10.36 -5.03
CA ASN A 52 4.38 -11.68 -5.00
C ASN A 52 3.56 -11.87 -6.29
N SER A 53 2.62 -12.82 -6.30
CA SER A 53 1.73 -13.12 -7.43
C SER A 53 0.26 -13.17 -6.96
N PHE A 54 -0.11 -12.31 -6.02
CA PHE A 54 -1.50 -12.15 -5.59
C PHE A 54 -2.37 -11.62 -6.73
N ILE A 55 -3.60 -12.11 -6.81
CA ILE A 55 -4.61 -11.76 -7.83
C ILE A 55 -5.89 -11.25 -7.16
N GLY A 56 -6.87 -10.84 -7.97
CA GLY A 56 -8.18 -10.37 -7.50
C GLY A 56 -8.14 -8.90 -7.08
N THR A 57 -9.18 -8.45 -6.38
CA THR A 57 -9.28 -7.05 -5.94
C THR A 57 -8.57 -6.82 -4.60
N ILE A 58 -8.20 -5.57 -4.36
CA ILE A 58 -7.66 -5.17 -3.06
C ILE A 58 -8.80 -5.19 -2.01
N PRO A 59 -8.61 -5.82 -0.84
CA PRO A 59 -9.62 -5.87 0.23
C PRO A 59 -10.02 -4.50 0.77
N ALA A 60 -11.32 -4.20 0.77
CA ALA A 60 -11.86 -2.96 1.33
C ALA A 60 -11.76 -2.94 2.86
N SER A 61 -11.85 -4.11 3.50
CA SER A 61 -11.75 -4.26 4.95
C SER A 61 -10.42 -3.84 5.55
N ILE A 62 -9.35 -3.66 4.76
CA ILE A 62 -8.11 -3.02 5.24
C ILE A 62 -8.40 -1.62 5.83
N ALA A 63 -9.46 -0.94 5.37
CA ALA A 63 -9.93 0.33 5.93
C ALA A 63 -10.37 0.24 7.41
N SER A 64 -10.62 -0.97 7.93
CA SER A 64 -10.98 -1.18 9.35
C SER A 64 -9.81 -1.00 10.31
N LEU A 65 -8.58 -0.92 9.79
CA LEU A 65 -7.35 -0.77 10.55
C LEU A 65 -7.11 0.68 11.01
N VAL A 66 -8.13 1.29 11.61
CA VAL A 66 -8.17 2.73 11.93
C VAL A 66 -7.28 3.16 13.10
N ASN A 67 -6.96 2.23 14.01
CA ASN A 67 -6.23 2.52 15.25
C ASN A 67 -4.71 2.53 15.12
N LEU A 68 -4.18 2.29 13.93
CA LEU A 68 -2.75 2.13 13.73
C LEU A 68 -2.06 3.47 13.76
N THR A 69 -0.94 3.59 14.47
CA THR A 69 -0.24 4.87 14.62
C THR A 69 0.62 5.24 13.41
N GLN A 70 1.04 4.24 12.63
CA GLN A 70 1.80 4.37 11.39
C GLN A 70 1.44 3.19 10.48
N LEU A 71 0.38 3.31 9.67
CA LEU A 71 0.11 2.26 8.68
C LEU A 71 1.01 2.48 7.47
N GLN A 72 1.81 1.46 7.16
CA GLN A 72 2.48 1.29 5.88
C GLN A 72 1.80 0.12 5.17
N LEU A 73 1.28 0.39 3.98
CA LEU A 73 0.63 -0.59 3.12
C LEU A 73 1.38 -0.71 1.81
N ASP A 74 2.04 -1.84 1.61
CA ASP A 74 2.72 -2.17 0.36
C ASP A 74 2.10 -3.40 -0.30
N LEU A 75 1.40 -3.16 -1.40
CA LEU A 75 0.80 -4.18 -2.27
C LEU A 75 1.45 -4.17 -3.66
N SER A 76 2.57 -3.47 -3.83
CA SER A 76 3.23 -3.28 -5.12
C SER A 76 3.76 -4.59 -5.71
N HIS A 77 3.98 -4.63 -7.02
CA HIS A 77 4.52 -5.81 -7.71
C HIS A 77 3.70 -7.08 -7.46
N ASN A 78 2.41 -7.00 -7.74
CA ASN A 78 1.46 -8.11 -7.72
C ASN A 78 0.57 -8.04 -8.97
N TRP A 79 -0.46 -8.87 -9.06
CA TRP A 79 -1.41 -8.89 -10.18
C TRP A 79 -2.81 -8.47 -9.71
N PHE A 80 -2.91 -7.56 -8.74
CA PHE A 80 -4.20 -7.04 -8.28
C PHE A 80 -4.93 -6.29 -9.41
N THR A 81 -6.24 -6.48 -9.49
CA THR A 81 -7.14 -5.87 -10.48
C THR A 81 -8.23 -5.06 -9.78
N GLY A 82 -9.06 -4.36 -10.57
CA GLY A 82 -10.17 -3.55 -10.06
C GLY A 82 -9.73 -2.18 -9.53
N GLU A 83 -10.60 -1.55 -8.76
CA GLU A 83 -10.43 -0.17 -8.26
C GLU A 83 -9.84 -0.15 -6.85
N ILE A 84 -9.26 1.00 -6.47
CA ILE A 84 -8.83 1.23 -5.08
C ILE A 84 -10.08 1.51 -4.23
N PRO A 85 -10.33 0.78 -3.13
CA PRO A 85 -11.51 1.00 -2.31
C PRO A 85 -11.57 2.43 -1.75
N GLU A 86 -12.68 3.15 -1.98
CA GLU A 86 -12.89 4.50 -1.42
C GLU A 86 -12.74 4.55 0.11
N ALA A 87 -13.07 3.43 0.76
CA ALA A 87 -12.92 3.23 2.20
C ALA A 87 -11.48 3.48 2.69
N TYR A 88 -10.44 3.37 1.85
CA TYR A 88 -9.06 3.65 2.27
C TYR A 88 -8.86 5.13 2.68
N GLY A 89 -9.75 6.03 2.26
CA GLY A 89 -9.80 7.41 2.75
C GLY A 89 -10.14 7.56 4.24
N THR A 90 -10.55 6.48 4.93
CA THR A 90 -10.76 6.50 6.39
C THR A 90 -9.48 6.25 7.19
N LEU A 91 -8.40 5.81 6.54
CA LEU A 91 -7.12 5.46 7.18
C LEU A 91 -6.33 6.71 7.58
N GLN A 92 -6.80 7.46 8.57
CA GLN A 92 -6.26 8.76 9.01
C GLN A 92 -4.76 8.72 9.40
N ASN A 93 -4.22 7.53 9.65
CA ASN A 93 -2.84 7.31 10.03
C ASN A 93 -1.97 6.64 8.96
N LEU A 94 -2.50 6.41 7.76
CA LEU A 94 -1.73 5.90 6.63
C LEU A 94 -0.67 6.92 6.22
N ARG A 95 0.57 6.48 6.14
CA ARG A 95 1.72 7.31 5.73
C ARG A 95 2.24 6.94 4.36
N PHE A 96 2.28 5.65 4.08
CA PHE A 96 2.86 5.08 2.88
C PHE A 96 1.85 4.13 2.24
N LEU A 97 1.51 4.39 0.99
CA LEU A 97 0.65 3.53 0.18
C LEU A 97 1.34 3.21 -1.14
N TYR A 98 1.80 1.98 -1.28
CA TYR A 98 2.48 1.48 -2.47
C TYR A 98 1.58 0.48 -3.19
N LEU A 99 1.15 0.85 -4.40
CA LEU A 99 0.24 0.11 -5.28
C LEU A 99 0.83 -0.08 -6.67
N SER A 100 2.08 0.35 -6.89
CA SER A 100 2.74 0.32 -8.20
C SER A 100 2.90 -1.10 -8.73
N HIS A 101 3.04 -1.24 -10.05
CA HIS A 101 3.23 -2.55 -10.69
C HIS A 101 2.12 -3.56 -10.36
N ASN A 102 0.87 -3.17 -10.66
CA ASN A 102 -0.31 -4.01 -10.58
C ASN A 102 -1.17 -3.84 -11.86
N GLN A 103 -2.39 -4.35 -11.87
CA GLN A 103 -3.36 -4.20 -12.96
C GLN A 103 -4.59 -3.38 -12.51
N LEU A 104 -4.41 -2.50 -11.53
CA LEU A 104 -5.48 -1.66 -10.99
C LEU A 104 -5.97 -0.66 -12.04
N THR A 105 -7.23 -0.29 -11.92
CA THR A 105 -7.95 0.60 -12.84
C THR A 105 -8.80 1.61 -12.08
N GLY A 106 -9.31 2.61 -12.78
CA GLY A 106 -10.26 3.57 -12.22
C GLY A 106 -9.60 4.79 -11.61
N GLU A 107 -10.40 5.58 -10.90
CA GLU A 107 -9.93 6.81 -10.26
C GLU A 107 -9.32 6.52 -8.90
N ILE A 108 -8.21 7.19 -8.55
CA ILE A 108 -7.71 7.23 -7.18
C ILE A 108 -8.71 8.04 -6.34
N PRO A 109 -9.35 7.44 -5.31
CA PRO A 109 -10.33 8.14 -4.51
C PRO A 109 -9.76 9.45 -3.93
N PRO A 110 -10.42 10.60 -4.15
CA PRO A 110 -9.95 11.88 -3.61
C PRO A 110 -9.76 11.87 -2.09
N SER A 111 -10.53 11.03 -1.39
CA SER A 111 -10.41 10.82 0.05
C SER A 111 -9.00 10.33 0.47
N ILE A 112 -8.36 9.46 -0.32
CA ILE A 112 -6.97 9.03 -0.11
C ILE A 112 -6.02 10.21 -0.31
N LEU A 113 -6.26 10.99 -1.36
CA LEU A 113 -5.50 12.20 -1.67
C LEU A 113 -5.72 13.33 -0.66
N MET A 114 -6.60 13.17 0.32
CA MET A 114 -6.86 14.10 1.42
C MET A 114 -6.44 13.55 2.81
N LEU A 115 -5.91 12.33 2.89
CA LEU A 115 -5.49 11.72 4.15
C LEU A 115 -4.40 12.54 4.86
N PRO A 116 -4.60 13.03 6.09
CA PRO A 116 -3.78 14.08 6.70
C PRO A 116 -2.32 13.68 6.93
N LYS A 117 -2.03 12.39 7.07
CA LYS A 117 -0.69 11.86 7.35
C LYS A 117 -0.04 11.16 6.15
N LEU A 118 -0.72 11.10 5.00
CA LEU A 118 -0.17 10.48 3.81
C LEU A 118 1.02 11.29 3.30
N GLN A 119 2.17 10.64 3.18
CA GLN A 119 3.43 11.20 2.72
C GLN A 119 3.77 10.67 1.33
N PHE A 120 3.49 9.38 1.09
CA PHE A 120 3.88 8.68 -0.13
C PHE A 120 2.71 7.90 -0.72
N LEU A 121 2.53 8.05 -2.03
CA LEU A 121 1.53 7.35 -2.81
C LEU A 121 2.14 6.96 -4.16
N HIS A 122 2.50 5.69 -4.32
CA HIS A 122 3.08 5.16 -5.56
C HIS A 122 2.04 4.27 -6.22
N PHE A 123 1.59 4.62 -7.42
CA PHE A 123 0.56 3.89 -8.15
C PHE A 123 0.90 3.74 -9.64
N ASN A 124 2.12 4.13 -10.03
CA ASN A 124 2.64 3.99 -11.39
C ASN A 124 2.64 2.52 -11.83
N ASN A 125 2.71 2.31 -13.15
CA ASN A 125 2.72 0.96 -13.74
C ASN A 125 1.46 0.15 -13.37
N ASN A 126 0.29 0.79 -13.47
CA ASN A 126 -1.03 0.16 -13.42
C ASN A 126 -1.75 0.35 -14.77
N ASN A 127 -2.72 -0.51 -15.10
CA ASN A 127 -3.36 -0.57 -16.42
C ASN A 127 -4.37 0.56 -16.69
N GLY A 128 -4.82 1.28 -15.67
CA GLY A 128 -5.79 2.36 -15.88
C GLY A 128 -6.07 3.22 -14.66
N LEU A 129 -5.14 3.31 -13.71
CA LEU A 129 -5.27 4.23 -12.58
C LEU A 129 -4.99 5.66 -13.03
N PHE A 130 -5.90 6.56 -12.68
CA PHE A 130 -5.74 8.00 -12.88
C PHE A 130 -6.22 8.76 -11.64
N ALA A 131 -5.77 10.00 -11.47
CA ALA A 131 -6.28 10.89 -10.43
C ALA A 131 -7.05 12.04 -11.09
N THR A 132 -8.27 12.34 -10.64
CA THR A 132 -8.94 13.57 -11.06
C THR A 132 -8.44 14.74 -10.22
N LEU A 133 -7.87 15.72 -10.91
CA LEU A 133 -7.27 16.89 -10.29
C LEU A 133 -8.32 18.00 -10.12
N ARG A 134 -8.71 18.28 -8.87
CA ARG A 134 -9.20 19.61 -8.48
C ARG A 134 -8.00 20.45 -8.02
N GLN A 135 -8.02 21.77 -8.21
CA GLN A 135 -6.84 22.64 -8.00
C GLN A 135 -6.18 22.46 -6.61
N ASP A 136 -6.97 22.22 -5.58
CA ASP A 136 -6.55 21.93 -4.21
C ASP A 136 -5.90 20.55 -4.06
N VAL A 137 -6.45 19.54 -4.73
CA VAL A 137 -5.90 18.18 -4.79
C VAL A 137 -4.62 18.13 -5.63
N ASP A 138 -4.49 18.97 -6.66
CA ASP A 138 -3.35 18.99 -7.59
C ASP A 138 -2.04 19.39 -6.91
N ALA A 139 -2.07 20.47 -6.11
CA ALA A 139 -0.91 20.90 -5.33
C ALA A 139 -0.49 19.81 -4.32
N ARG A 140 -1.46 19.13 -3.71
CA ARG A 140 -1.20 18.07 -2.73
C ARG A 140 -0.67 16.79 -3.36
N LEU A 141 -1.27 16.36 -4.47
CA LEU A 141 -0.84 15.17 -5.21
C LEU A 141 0.59 15.34 -5.72
N THR A 142 0.89 16.50 -6.30
CA THR A 142 2.25 16.85 -6.76
C THR A 142 3.25 16.80 -5.60
N MET A 143 2.89 17.32 -4.41
CA MET A 143 3.75 17.26 -3.23
C MET A 143 4.04 15.81 -2.79
N ILE A 144 3.01 14.96 -2.74
CA ILE A 144 3.13 13.55 -2.33
C ILE A 144 3.99 12.77 -3.34
N GLN A 145 3.79 13.00 -4.65
CA GLN A 145 4.60 12.37 -5.70
C GLN A 145 6.04 12.88 -5.73
N TRP A 146 6.28 14.15 -5.45
CA TRP A 146 7.64 14.69 -5.37
C TRP A 146 8.42 14.12 -4.18
N GLN A 147 7.77 13.98 -3.02
CA GLN A 147 8.37 13.30 -1.88
C GLN A 147 8.76 11.87 -2.27
N SER A 148 7.85 11.15 -2.95
CA SER A 148 8.04 9.80 -3.49
C SER A 148 9.28 9.64 -4.37
N ALA A 149 9.42 10.48 -5.40
CA ALA A 149 10.55 10.41 -6.34
C ALA A 149 11.92 10.62 -5.66
N LYS A 150 11.99 11.38 -4.57
CA LYS A 150 13.23 11.64 -3.83
C LYS A 150 13.73 10.41 -3.06
N PHE A 151 12.85 9.50 -2.68
CA PHE A 151 13.19 8.28 -1.93
C PHE A 151 13.43 7.06 -2.84
N ASP A 152 12.82 7.00 -4.02
CA ASP A 152 13.04 5.94 -5.02
C ASP A 152 14.36 6.09 -5.81
N SER A 153 15.12 7.17 -5.59
CA SER A 153 16.44 7.37 -6.18
C SER A 153 17.46 6.44 -5.50
N PRO A 154 18.09 5.48 -6.20
CA PRO A 154 19.10 4.62 -5.59
C PRO A 154 20.37 5.45 -5.32
N GLY A 155 20.53 5.90 -4.08
CA GLY A 155 21.79 6.39 -3.53
C GLY A 155 22.23 7.79 -3.98
N GLU A 156 21.62 8.83 -3.41
CA GLU A 156 22.44 10.00 -3.03
C GLU A 156 22.99 9.73 -1.64
N ASN A 157 24.19 9.16 -1.65
CA ASN A 157 25.07 9.09 -0.50
C ASN A 157 25.24 10.52 0.04
N LYS A 158 24.69 10.80 1.22
CA LYS A 158 25.06 11.98 1.99
C LYS A 158 26.49 11.79 2.47
N SER A 159 27.43 12.10 1.60
CA SER A 159 28.82 12.37 1.96
C SER A 159 29.13 13.76 1.43
N GLU A 160 28.90 14.77 2.26
CA GLU A 160 29.68 16.01 2.34
C GLU A 160 29.01 16.95 3.37
N GLU A 161 29.26 16.67 4.64
CA GLU A 161 29.50 17.69 5.66
C GLU A 161 30.57 17.09 6.56
N LEU A 162 31.80 17.58 6.42
CA LEU A 162 32.87 17.73 7.42
C LEU A 162 34.19 17.99 6.69
N GLU A 163 34.40 19.23 6.27
CA GLU A 163 35.62 20.02 6.51
C GLU A 163 35.28 21.51 6.48
#